data_AF-A0A8J6MPD8-F1
#
_entry.id   AF-A0A8J6MPD8-F1
#
_cell.length_a   1.000
_cell.length_b   1.000
_cell.length_c   1.000
_cell.angle_alpha   90.00
_cell.angle_beta   90.00
_cell.angle_gamma   90.00
#
_symmetry.space_group_name_H-M   'P 1'
#
loop_
_entity.id
_entity.type
_entity.pdbx_description
1 polymer ?
#
loop_
_entity_poly.entity_id
_entity_poly.type
_entity_poly.pdbx_seq_one_letter_code
_entity_poly.pdbx_strand_id
1 'polypeptide(L)'
;MAVSVEAAELLEIFQWLTPKQSEVLPDDVLSHAKDEIGDILLCLLNLCNRLGVDPVQVTADKLEKVKLKYPVDKAKGLALKYSKL
;
A
#
# COMPACT_ATOMS: atom_id res chain seq x y z
N MET A 1 -2.22 17.33 -3.52
CA MET A 1 -3.37 16.52 -3.08
C MET A 1 -3.06 15.85 -1.76
N ALA A 2 -4.08 15.50 -0.98
CA ALA A 2 -3.91 14.72 0.22
C ALA A 2 -3.90 13.25 -0.20
N VAL A 3 -2.86 12.48 0.15
CA VAL A 3 -2.74 11.03 -0.11
C VAL A 3 -4.02 10.26 0.23
N SER A 4 -4.81 10.76 1.20
CA SER A 4 -6.11 10.20 1.59
C SER A 4 -7.19 10.25 0.51
N VAL A 5 -7.13 11.20 -0.43
CA VAL A 5 -8.11 11.34 -1.52
C VAL A 5 -7.85 10.26 -2.58
N GLU A 6 -6.64 10.21 -3.14
CA GLU A 6 -6.26 9.19 -4.13
C GLU A 6 -6.41 7.76 -3.56
N ALA A 7 -6.12 7.59 -2.26
CA ALA A 7 -6.36 6.32 -1.58
C ALA A 7 -7.85 5.96 -1.50
N ALA A 8 -8.73 6.93 -1.36
CA ALA A 8 -10.17 6.70 -1.38
C ALA A 8 -10.68 6.36 -2.78
N GLU A 9 -10.17 7.04 -3.81
CA GLU A 9 -10.47 6.74 -5.22
C GLU A 9 -10.04 5.32 -5.60
N LEU A 10 -8.81 4.92 -5.21
CA LEU A 10 -8.37 3.53 -5.33
C LEU A 10 -9.30 2.57 -4.60
N LEU A 11 -9.73 2.87 -3.37
CA LEU A 11 -10.61 2.00 -2.58
C LEU A 11 -12.00 1.84 -3.21
N GLU A 12 -12.53 2.88 -3.86
CA GLU A 12 -13.83 2.84 -4.54
C GLU A 12 -13.87 1.76 -5.63
N ILE A 13 -12.76 1.57 -6.35
CA ILE A 13 -12.61 0.53 -7.38
C ILE A 13 -12.86 -0.88 -6.80
N PHE A 14 -12.43 -1.11 -5.56
CA PHE A 14 -12.53 -2.42 -4.90
C PHE A 14 -13.76 -2.57 -4.00
N GLN A 15 -14.52 -1.51 -3.74
CA GLN A 15 -15.55 -1.45 -2.70
C GLN A 15 -16.61 -2.56 -2.81
N TRP A 16 -16.95 -2.95 -4.04
CA TRP A 16 -18.00 -3.93 -4.32
C TRP A 16 -17.47 -5.28 -4.82
N LEU A 17 -16.16 -5.46 -4.86
CA LEU A 17 -15.53 -6.68 -5.33
C LEU A 17 -15.43 -7.71 -4.19
N THR A 18 -15.75 -8.97 -4.51
CA THR A 18 -15.35 -10.09 -3.65
C THR A 18 -13.84 -10.28 -3.69
N PRO A 19 -13.23 -10.96 -2.69
CA PRO A 19 -11.79 -11.25 -2.72
C PRO A 19 -11.32 -11.90 -4.02
N LYS A 20 -12.07 -12.87 -4.54
CA LYS A 20 -11.74 -13.55 -5.80
C LYS A 20 -11.79 -12.62 -7.01
N GLN A 21 -12.72 -11.66 -7.03
CA GLN A 21 -12.80 -10.67 -8.11
C GLN A 21 -11.67 -9.64 -8.02
N SER A 22 -11.20 -9.32 -6.81
CA SER A 22 -10.10 -8.37 -6.61
C SER A 22 -8.73 -8.88 -7.08
N GLU A 23 -8.57 -10.20 -7.24
CA GLU A 23 -7.32 -10.81 -7.70
C GLU A 23 -7.12 -10.72 -9.23
N VAL A 24 -8.22 -10.62 -9.99
CA VAL A 24 -8.20 -10.58 -11.46
C VAL A 24 -9.20 -9.53 -11.94
N LEU A 25 -8.71 -8.33 -12.17
CA LEU A 25 -9.49 -7.20 -12.66
C LEU A 25 -9.63 -7.25 -14.19
N PRO A 26 -10.78 -6.83 -14.75
CA PRO A 26 -10.89 -6.49 -16.17
C PRO A 26 -9.87 -5.43 -16.59
N ASP A 27 -9.47 -5.41 -17.85
CA ASP A 27 -8.37 -4.53 -18.34
C ASP A 27 -8.65 -3.04 -18.10
N ASP A 28 -9.89 -2.59 -18.28
CA ASP A 28 -10.33 -1.22 -18.02
C ASP A 28 -10.25 -0.85 -16.54
N VAL A 29 -10.71 -1.75 -15.68
CA VAL A 29 -10.66 -1.58 -14.21
C VAL A 29 -9.21 -1.61 -13.71
N LEU A 30 -8.37 -2.48 -14.28
CA LEU A 30 -6.94 -2.53 -13.97
C LEU A 30 -6.22 -1.26 -14.42
N SER A 31 -6.60 -0.69 -15.57
CA SER A 31 -6.04 0.59 -16.03
C SER A 31 -6.36 1.69 -15.03
N HIS A 32 -7.62 1.81 -14.63
CA HIS A 32 -8.04 2.80 -13.63
C HIS A 32 -7.32 2.60 -12.29
N ALA A 33 -7.20 1.36 -11.81
CA ALA A 33 -6.45 1.08 -10.58
C ALA A 33 -4.97 1.47 -10.67
N LYS A 34 -4.34 1.34 -11.85
CA LYS A 34 -2.95 1.77 -12.07
C LYS A 34 -2.81 3.28 -12.03
N ASP A 35 -3.78 4.02 -12.56
CA ASP A 35 -3.78 5.48 -12.53
C ASP A 35 -3.83 5.96 -11.07
N GLU A 36 -4.77 5.43 -10.26
CA GLU A 36 -4.88 5.78 -8.84
C GLU A 36 -3.65 5.39 -8.01
N ILE A 37 -3.04 4.23 -8.29
CA ILE A 37 -1.76 3.84 -7.68
C ILE A 37 -0.67 4.85 -8.06
N GLY A 38 -0.64 5.30 -9.31
CA GLY A 38 0.27 6.33 -9.81
C GLY A 38 0.13 7.64 -9.06
N ASP A 39 -1.10 8.11 -8.85
CA ASP A 39 -1.38 9.37 -8.14
C ASP A 39 -0.98 9.33 -6.67
N ILE A 40 -1.23 8.19 -5.98
CA ILE A 40 -0.73 7.96 -4.61
C ILE A 40 0.80 8.04 -4.58
N LEU A 41 1.48 7.34 -5.49
CA LEU A 41 2.95 7.31 -5.55
C LEU A 41 3.51 8.71 -5.84
N LEU A 42 2.95 9.43 -6.82
CA LEU A 42 3.37 10.77 -7.17
C LEU A 42 3.19 11.73 -6.00
N CYS A 43 2.06 11.63 -5.28
CA CYS A 43 1.80 12.44 -4.09
C CYS A 43 2.82 12.15 -2.99
N LEU A 44 3.14 10.88 -2.73
CA LEU A 44 4.14 10.47 -1.72
C LEU A 44 5.56 10.91 -2.09
N LEU A 45 5.96 10.76 -3.35
CA LEU A 45 7.28 11.19 -3.83
C LEU A 45 7.43 12.72 -3.74
N ASN A 46 6.39 13.46 -4.12
CA ASN A 46 6.36 14.91 -3.96
C ASN A 46 6.47 15.32 -2.49
N LEU A 47 5.77 14.62 -1.59
CA LEU A 47 5.87 14.88 -0.15
C LEU A 47 7.28 14.58 0.38
N CYS A 48 7.88 13.45 -0.03
CA CYS A 48 9.26 13.09 0.34
C CYS A 48 10.24 14.18 -0.10
N ASN A 49 10.13 14.64 -1.34
CA ASN A 49 10.97 15.73 -1.87
C ASN A 49 10.82 17.01 -1.04
N ARG A 50 9.59 17.41 -0.69
CA ARG A 50 9.34 18.61 0.12
C ARG A 50 9.85 18.50 1.56
N LEU A 51 9.93 17.29 2.11
CA LEU A 51 10.40 17.02 3.46
C LEU A 51 11.89 16.66 3.53
N GLY A 52 12.58 16.54 2.39
CA GLY A 52 13.97 16.08 2.34
C GLY A 52 14.14 14.62 2.77
N VAL A 53 13.12 13.79 2.53
CA VAL A 53 13.13 12.36 2.87
C VAL A 53 13.51 11.56 1.64
N ASP A 54 14.48 10.65 1.76
CA ASP A 54 14.75 9.64 0.73
C ASP A 54 13.70 8.51 0.82
N PRO A 55 12.83 8.34 -0.21
CA PRO A 55 11.80 7.31 -0.21
C PRO A 55 12.36 5.88 -0.17
N VAL A 56 13.57 5.65 -0.72
CA VAL A 56 14.21 4.33 -0.71
C VAL A 56 14.70 4.01 0.70
N GLN A 57 15.45 4.94 1.31
CA GLN A 57 15.99 4.76 2.66
C GLN A 57 14.87 4.62 3.71
N VAL A 58 13.85 5.48 3.68
CA VAL A 58 12.75 5.41 4.67
C VAL A 58 11.96 4.10 4.56
N THR A 59 11.86 3.54 3.35
CA THR A 59 11.21 2.25 3.12
C THR A 59 12.07 1.10 3.65
N ALA A 60 13.38 1.13 3.43
CA ALA A 60 14.32 0.14 3.97
C ALA A 60 14.29 0.14 5.52
N ASP A 61 14.37 1.31 6.15
CA ASP A 61 14.30 1.46 7.61
C ASP A 61 12.96 0.96 8.17
N LYS A 62 11.87 1.16 7.43
CA LYS A 62 10.55 0.67 7.79
C LYS A 62 10.48 -0.86 7.73
N LEU A 63 11.08 -1.48 6.71
CA LEU A 63 11.12 -2.93 6.56
C LEU A 63 11.85 -3.60 7.73
N GLU A 64 12.97 -3.04 8.20
CA GLU A 64 13.66 -3.56 9.40
C GLU A 64 12.78 -3.50 10.65
N LYS A 65 12.04 -2.41 10.84
CA LYS A 65 11.06 -2.30 11.94
C LYS A 65 9.91 -3.31 11.79
N VAL A 66 9.49 -3.63 10.57
CA VAL A 66 8.45 -4.64 10.31
C VAL A 66 8.95 -6.04 10.63
N LYS A 67 10.18 -6.40 10.24
CA LYS A 67 10.80 -7.70 10.57
C LYS A 67 10.83 -7.95 12.08
N LEU A 68 11.17 -6.93 12.87
CA LEU A 68 11.17 -7.03 14.33
C LEU A 68 9.76 -7.21 14.92
N LYS A 69 8.74 -6.59 14.30
CA LYS A 69 7.34 -6.73 14.74
C LYS A 69 6.70 -8.05 14.30
N TYR A 70 7.12 -8.59 13.17
CA TYR A 70 6.55 -9.79 12.56
C TYR A 70 7.67 -10.80 12.27
N PRO A 71 8.21 -11.49 13.29
CA PRO A 71 9.20 -12.54 13.09
C PRO A 71 8.65 -13.66 12.22
N VAL A 72 9.43 -14.15 11.26
CA VAL A 72 8.97 -15.14 10.26
C VAL A 72 8.51 -16.44 10.93
N ASP A 73 9.20 -16.87 11.98
CA ASP A 73 8.88 -18.05 12.78
C ASP A 73 7.52 -17.96 13.48
N LYS A 74 7.01 -16.74 13.72
CA LYS A 74 5.74 -16.50 14.42
C LYS A 74 4.62 -16.01 13.52
N ALA A 75 4.94 -15.32 12.42
CA ALA A 75 3.96 -14.57 11.63
C ALA A 75 3.67 -15.18 10.25
N LYS A 76 4.50 -16.11 9.74
CA LYS A 76 4.35 -16.61 8.38
C LYS A 76 3.02 -17.34 8.20
N GLY A 77 2.23 -16.89 7.22
CA GLY A 77 0.91 -17.46 6.90
C GLY A 77 -0.23 -17.01 7.81
N LEU A 78 0.03 -16.10 8.77
CA LEU A 78 -0.97 -15.59 9.69
C LEU A 78 -1.32 -14.13 9.37
N ALA A 79 -2.61 -13.84 9.21
CA ALA A 79 -3.13 -12.47 9.09
C ALA A 79 -3.40 -11.85 10.49
N LEU A 80 -2.51 -12.10 11.45
CA LEU A 80 -2.63 -11.59 12.82
C LEU A 80 -1.77 -10.34 13.00
N LYS A 81 -2.27 -9.36 13.75
CA LYS A 81 -1.47 -8.21 14.17
C LYS A 81 -0.40 -8.66 15.15
N TYR A 82 0.78 -8.03 15.16
CA TYR A 82 1.90 -8.40 16.04
C TYR A 82 1.55 -8.51 17.53
N SER A 83 0.55 -7.76 18.00
CA SER A 83 0.04 -7.84 19.38
C SER A 83 -0.72 -9.14 19.70
N LYS A 84 -0.97 -9.97 18.69
CA LYS A 84 -1.71 -11.24 18.74
C LYS A 84 -0.90 -12.40 18.11
N LEU A 85 0.40 -12.20 17.85
CA LEU A 85 1.34 -13.23 17.41
C LEU A 85 1.87 -14.05 18.59
#